data_AF-A0A2K8WUB1-F1
#
_entry.id   AF-A0A2K8WUB1-F1
#
_cell.length_a   1.000
_cell.length_b   1.000
_cell.length_c   1.000
_cell.angle_alpha   90.00
_cell.angle_beta   90.00
_cell.angle_gamma   90.00
#
_symmetry.space_group_name_H-M   'P 1'
#
loop_
_entity.id
_entity.type
_entity.pdbx_description
1 polymer ?
#
loop_
_entity_poly.entity_id
_entity_poly.type
_entity_poly.pdbx_seq_one_letter_code
_entity_poly.pdbx_strand_id
1 'polypeptide(L)'
;MKIKSIVLFFLVLSCLSVKQNNNNEIYNIINNEIEFASSFSNNNKIIIYLNQNQYLIDFLKQVKANDFEKIKQLDLEKDVMSSYFNKSNINYVLMEAKNQKSISLKKIKLSKDQQVVTSKKITTKEFLKNASVYKIYLSKPLMSQSKNFAVISYSRGFDNSLEGGIAIYRKSKYNWERLNVLDGWIE
;
A
#
# COMPACT_ATOMS: atom_id res chain seq x y z
N MET A 1 43.96 -34.29 -20.50
CA MET A 1 43.35 -33.53 -19.38
C MET A 1 42.06 -32.88 -19.86
N LYS A 2 40.91 -33.33 -19.32
CA LYS A 2 39.56 -32.84 -19.67
C LYS A 2 39.10 -31.86 -18.58
N ILE A 3 39.05 -30.58 -18.89
CA ILE A 3 38.32 -29.57 -18.09
C ILE A 3 37.42 -28.80 -19.06
N LYS A 4 36.25 -29.38 -19.34
CA LYS A 4 35.12 -28.70 -19.98
C LYS A 4 33.88 -29.32 -19.36
N SER A 5 33.28 -28.68 -18.34
CA SER A 5 31.85 -28.79 -17.97
C SER A 5 31.52 -28.18 -16.58
N ILE A 6 32.00 -26.97 -16.24
CA ILE A 6 31.58 -26.29 -14.98
C ILE A 6 30.86 -24.94 -15.23
N VAL A 7 30.66 -24.54 -16.50
CA VAL A 7 30.03 -23.23 -16.79
C VAL A 7 28.49 -23.30 -16.88
N LEU A 8 27.87 -24.49 -16.86
CA LEU A 8 26.43 -24.64 -17.12
C LEU A 8 25.53 -24.63 -15.86
N PHE A 9 26.07 -24.40 -14.66
CA PHE A 9 25.26 -24.40 -13.42
C PHE A 9 24.87 -23.01 -12.90
N PHE A 10 25.44 -21.93 -13.44
CA PHE A 10 25.17 -20.56 -12.96
C PHE A 10 24.03 -19.82 -13.67
N LEU A 11 23.47 -20.36 -14.74
CA LEU A 11 22.41 -19.68 -15.53
C LEU A 11 20.97 -20.00 -15.09
N VAL A 12 20.76 -20.91 -14.13
CA VAL A 12 19.41 -21.28 -13.68
C VAL A 12 18.99 -20.59 -12.37
N LEU A 13 19.93 -19.97 -11.64
CA LEU A 13 19.66 -19.32 -10.35
C LEU A 13 19.15 -17.87 -10.45
N SER A 14 19.26 -17.22 -11.60
CA SER A 14 18.81 -15.83 -11.82
C SER A 14 17.30 -15.69 -12.08
N CYS A 15 16.57 -16.79 -12.28
CA CYS A 15 15.12 -16.76 -12.51
C CYS A 15 14.29 -16.87 -11.22
N LEU A 16 14.89 -17.30 -10.09
CA LEU A 16 14.18 -17.51 -8.82
C LEU A 16 14.18 -16.29 -7.89
N SER A 17 15.07 -15.31 -8.12
CA SER A 17 15.22 -14.12 -7.28
C SER A 17 14.21 -13.00 -7.58
N VAL A 18 13.47 -13.05 -8.69
CA VAL A 18 12.53 -11.98 -9.08
C VAL A 18 11.17 -12.09 -8.38
N LYS A 19 10.81 -13.27 -7.83
CA LYS A 19 9.49 -13.49 -7.21
C LYS A 19 9.44 -13.19 -5.70
N GLN A 20 10.58 -13.17 -5.02
CA GLN A 20 10.65 -12.89 -3.57
C GLN A 20 10.62 -11.39 -3.22
N ASN A 21 10.94 -10.51 -4.17
CA ASN A 21 11.14 -9.08 -3.87
C ASN A 21 9.81 -8.29 -3.75
N ASN A 22 8.83 -8.54 -4.63
CA ASN A 22 7.55 -7.81 -4.64
C ASN A 22 6.76 -7.91 -3.33
N ASN A 23 6.82 -9.07 -2.65
CA ASN A 23 6.08 -9.24 -1.39
C ASN A 23 6.63 -8.31 -0.32
N ASN A 24 7.94 -8.13 -0.23
CA ASN A 24 8.54 -7.25 0.78
C ASN A 24 8.21 -5.78 0.53
N GLU A 25 8.07 -5.36 -0.73
CA GLU A 25 7.72 -3.98 -1.08
C GLU A 25 6.33 -3.57 -0.59
N ILE A 26 5.34 -4.46 -0.71
CA ILE A 26 3.98 -4.22 -0.20
C ILE A 26 4.00 -3.97 1.31
N TYR A 27 4.75 -4.78 2.07
CA TYR A 27 4.85 -4.60 3.52
C TYR A 27 5.64 -3.35 3.89
N ASN A 28 6.63 -2.94 3.10
CA ASN A 28 7.33 -1.67 3.32
C ASN A 28 6.38 -0.48 3.22
N ILE A 29 5.53 -0.44 2.18
CA ILE A 29 4.54 0.63 2.02
C ILE A 29 3.53 0.62 3.17
N ILE A 30 3.01 -0.55 3.54
CA ILE A 30 2.06 -0.69 4.67
C ILE A 30 2.71 -0.22 5.98
N ASN A 31 3.93 -0.66 6.26
CA ASN A 31 4.64 -0.27 7.49
C ASN A 31 4.94 1.23 7.50
N ASN A 32 5.33 1.83 6.37
CA ASN A 32 5.56 3.27 6.27
C ASN A 32 4.27 4.07 6.53
N GLU A 33 3.12 3.63 5.99
CA GLU A 33 1.86 4.32 6.24
C GLU A 33 1.37 4.13 7.69
N ILE A 34 1.60 2.95 8.29
CA ILE A 34 1.34 2.72 9.72
C ILE A 34 2.21 3.62 10.57
N GLU A 35 3.52 3.70 10.30
CA GLU A 35 4.46 4.54 11.04
C GLU A 35 4.08 6.02 10.93
N PHE A 36 3.84 6.49 9.71
CA PHE A 36 3.37 7.85 9.45
C PHE A 36 2.07 8.15 10.20
N ALA A 37 1.05 7.30 10.08
CA ALA A 37 -0.22 7.48 10.76
C ALA A 37 -0.12 7.40 12.30
N SER A 38 0.76 6.54 12.82
CA SER A 38 0.97 6.36 14.25
C SER A 38 1.64 7.57 14.90
N SER A 39 2.39 8.36 14.15
CA SER A 39 3.02 9.59 14.67
C SER A 39 2.00 10.62 15.19
N PHE A 40 0.75 10.53 14.75
CA PHE A 40 -0.35 11.41 15.17
C PHE A 40 -1.15 10.88 16.38
N SER A 41 -0.87 9.66 16.86
CA SER A 41 -1.72 9.02 17.88
C SER A 41 -1.45 9.52 19.30
N ASN A 42 -0.38 10.29 19.55
CA ASN A 42 -0.01 10.79 20.89
C ASN A 42 0.02 9.69 21.98
N ASN A 43 0.66 8.55 21.70
CA ASN A 43 0.75 7.38 22.60
C ASN A 43 -0.58 6.65 22.87
N ASN A 44 -1.64 6.96 22.11
CA ASN A 44 -2.87 6.17 22.20
C ASN A 44 -2.68 4.78 21.60
N LYS A 45 -3.51 3.85 22.08
CA LYS A 45 -3.68 2.53 21.49
C LYS A 45 -4.12 2.66 20.04
N ILE A 46 -3.50 1.87 19.16
CA ILE A 46 -3.73 1.94 17.73
C ILE A 46 -4.38 0.65 17.23
N ILE A 47 -5.45 0.77 16.46
CA ILE A 47 -6.07 -0.34 15.74
C ILE A 47 -5.93 -0.15 14.24
N ILE A 48 -5.34 -1.13 13.58
CA ILE A 48 -5.07 -1.12 12.14
C ILE A 48 -6.04 -2.06 11.45
N TYR A 49 -6.82 -1.56 10.51
CA TYR A 49 -7.76 -2.29 9.67
C TYR A 49 -7.22 -2.38 8.24
N LEU A 50 -7.12 -3.59 7.69
CA LEU A 50 -6.62 -3.80 6.31
C LEU A 50 -7.78 -4.14 5.36
N ASN A 51 -8.75 -3.25 5.24
CA ASN A 51 -10.03 -3.51 4.57
C ASN A 51 -10.46 -2.46 3.53
N GLN A 52 -9.67 -1.42 3.25
CA GLN A 52 -10.11 -0.33 2.34
C GLN A 52 -9.88 -0.59 0.83
N ASN A 53 -9.76 -1.84 0.40
CA ASN A 53 -9.49 -2.12 -1.02
C ASN A 53 -10.57 -1.55 -1.96
N GLN A 54 -11.82 -1.50 -1.49
CA GLN A 54 -12.95 -1.08 -2.33
C GLN A 54 -12.91 0.40 -2.68
N TYR A 55 -12.65 1.28 -1.70
CA TYR A 55 -12.56 2.73 -1.92
C TYR A 55 -11.49 3.08 -2.97
N LEU A 56 -10.29 2.49 -2.84
CA LEU A 56 -9.22 2.66 -3.83
C LEU A 56 -9.62 2.17 -5.22
N ILE A 57 -10.25 1.00 -5.31
CA ILE A 57 -10.70 0.42 -6.58
C ILE A 57 -11.74 1.33 -7.25
N ASP A 58 -12.68 1.87 -6.47
CA ASP A 58 -13.75 2.71 -7.02
C ASP A 58 -13.22 4.06 -7.45
N PHE A 59 -12.27 4.67 -6.72
CA PHE A 59 -11.53 5.83 -7.19
C PHE A 59 -10.88 5.55 -8.55
N LEU A 60 -10.09 4.48 -8.68
CA LEU A 60 -9.39 4.16 -9.94
C LEU A 60 -10.36 3.90 -11.12
N LYS A 61 -11.53 3.30 -10.86
CA LYS A 61 -12.58 3.16 -11.88
C LYS A 61 -13.15 4.51 -12.30
N GLN A 62 -13.34 5.43 -11.37
CA GLN A 62 -13.81 6.79 -11.69
C GLN A 62 -12.77 7.54 -12.52
N VAL A 63 -11.48 7.44 -12.19
CA VAL A 63 -10.37 8.00 -13.00
C VAL A 63 -10.42 7.46 -14.43
N LYS A 64 -10.66 6.15 -14.58
CA LYS A 64 -10.79 5.51 -15.89
C LYS A 64 -12.02 6.01 -16.67
N ALA A 65 -13.13 6.26 -15.99
CA ALA A 65 -14.43 6.58 -16.59
C ALA A 65 -14.62 8.07 -16.90
N ASN A 66 -14.15 8.97 -16.03
CA ASN A 66 -14.43 10.41 -16.08
C ASN A 66 -13.41 11.24 -16.88
N ASP A 67 -12.69 10.59 -17.79
CA ASP A 67 -11.57 11.13 -18.55
C ASP A 67 -10.40 11.60 -17.67
N PHE A 68 -9.19 11.26 -18.11
CA PHE A 68 -7.94 11.58 -17.41
C PHE A 68 -7.74 13.06 -17.07
N GLU A 69 -8.43 13.93 -17.79
CA GLU A 69 -8.32 15.37 -17.69
C GLU A 69 -8.57 15.87 -16.25
N LYS A 70 -9.47 15.21 -15.50
CA LYS A 70 -9.69 15.56 -14.08
C LYS A 70 -8.47 15.25 -13.19
N ILE A 71 -7.74 14.18 -13.49
CA ILE A 71 -6.52 13.85 -12.75
C ILE A 71 -5.33 14.67 -13.25
N LYS A 72 -5.28 15.08 -14.52
CA LYS A 72 -4.26 16.02 -15.00
C LYS A 72 -4.30 17.38 -14.30
N GLN A 73 -5.46 17.76 -13.74
CA GLN A 73 -5.60 18.97 -12.92
C GLN A 73 -5.00 18.80 -11.53
N LEU A 74 -4.80 17.56 -11.06
CA LEU A 74 -4.01 17.29 -9.86
C LEU A 74 -2.55 17.51 -10.25
N ASP A 75 -1.90 18.49 -9.64
CA ASP A 75 -0.51 18.88 -9.90
C ASP A 75 0.48 17.76 -9.50
N LEU A 76 0.44 16.68 -10.28
CA LEU A 76 1.20 15.47 -10.09
C LEU A 76 2.44 15.51 -10.96
N GLU A 77 3.55 14.99 -10.42
CA GLU A 77 4.76 14.77 -11.20
C GLU A 77 4.41 14.02 -12.50
N LYS A 78 4.93 14.51 -13.64
CA LYS A 78 4.66 13.95 -14.97
C LYS A 78 4.93 12.43 -15.05
N ASP A 79 5.91 11.96 -14.28
CA ASP A 79 6.30 10.56 -14.21
C ASP A 79 5.27 9.70 -13.46
N VAL A 80 4.63 10.24 -12.41
CA VAL A 80 3.50 9.61 -11.71
C VAL A 80 2.32 9.50 -12.66
N MET A 81 1.99 10.58 -13.37
CA MET A 81 0.87 10.61 -14.32
C MET A 81 1.04 9.59 -15.45
N SER A 82 2.22 9.57 -16.07
CA SER A 82 2.51 8.66 -17.16
C SER A 82 2.65 7.20 -16.72
N SER A 83 3.20 6.93 -15.53
CA SER A 83 3.46 5.57 -15.03
C SER A 83 2.27 4.93 -14.32
N TYR A 84 1.37 5.72 -13.74
CA TYR A 84 0.28 5.20 -12.92
C TYR A 84 -1.09 5.47 -13.54
N PHE A 85 -1.36 6.73 -13.84
CA PHE A 85 -2.70 7.15 -14.23
C PHE A 85 -2.95 7.02 -15.73
N ASN A 86 -2.02 6.43 -16.49
CA ASN A 86 -2.28 6.21 -17.91
C ASN A 86 -3.36 5.11 -18.17
N LYS A 87 -4.12 5.12 -19.29
CA LYS A 87 -5.28 4.21 -19.48
C LYS A 87 -4.88 2.74 -19.45
N SER A 88 -3.75 2.37 -20.07
CA SER A 88 -3.20 1.02 -20.02
C SER A 88 -2.72 0.65 -18.62
N ASN A 89 -2.09 1.60 -17.91
CA ASN A 89 -1.55 1.38 -16.56
C ASN A 89 -2.68 1.24 -15.52
N ILE A 90 -3.74 2.04 -15.60
CA ILE A 90 -4.92 1.88 -14.75
C ILE A 90 -5.58 0.52 -14.98
N ASN A 91 -5.67 0.05 -16.23
CA ASN A 91 -6.19 -1.29 -16.51
C ASN A 91 -5.32 -2.39 -15.88
N TYR A 92 -3.99 -2.26 -15.98
CA TYR A 92 -3.05 -3.16 -15.31
C TYR A 92 -3.25 -3.16 -13.79
N VAL A 93 -3.31 -1.99 -13.17
CA VAL A 93 -3.51 -1.81 -11.73
C VAL A 93 -4.83 -2.43 -11.26
N LEU A 94 -5.92 -2.20 -11.98
CA LEU A 94 -7.24 -2.77 -11.67
C LEU A 94 -7.27 -4.29 -11.85
N MET A 95 -6.51 -4.84 -12.81
CA MET A 95 -6.33 -6.29 -12.96
C MET A 95 -5.56 -6.87 -11.78
N GLU A 96 -4.46 -6.23 -11.36
CA GLU A 96 -3.68 -6.64 -10.20
C GLU A 96 -4.54 -6.62 -8.93
N ALA A 97 -5.35 -5.59 -8.71
CA ALA A 97 -6.26 -5.49 -7.57
C ALA A 97 -7.20 -6.71 -7.42
N LYS A 98 -7.67 -7.28 -8.54
CA LYS A 98 -8.51 -8.49 -8.54
C LYS A 98 -7.75 -9.76 -8.18
N ASN A 99 -6.46 -9.83 -8.55
CA ASN A 99 -5.61 -11.01 -8.37
C ASN A 99 -4.83 -11.00 -7.04
N GLN A 100 -5.00 -9.96 -6.22
CA GLN A 100 -4.22 -9.78 -5.02
C GLN A 100 -4.61 -10.77 -3.92
N LYS A 101 -3.63 -11.57 -3.49
CA LYS A 101 -3.74 -12.42 -2.29
C LYS A 101 -3.93 -11.59 -1.01
N SER A 102 -4.52 -12.19 0.01
CA SER A 102 -4.63 -11.59 1.34
C SER A 102 -3.26 -11.19 1.93
N ILE A 103 -3.24 -10.13 2.74
CA ILE A 103 -2.05 -9.65 3.43
C ILE A 103 -1.74 -10.58 4.60
N SER A 104 -0.48 -11.00 4.75
CA SER A 104 -0.04 -11.80 5.89
C SER A 104 0.33 -10.89 7.07
N LEU A 105 -0.38 -11.03 8.19
CA LEU A 105 -0.13 -10.23 9.39
C LEU A 105 1.27 -10.43 9.97
N LYS A 106 1.88 -11.60 9.77
CA LYS A 106 3.22 -11.93 10.29
C LYS A 106 4.34 -11.03 9.76
N LYS A 107 4.08 -10.29 8.68
CA LYS A 107 5.07 -9.44 8.00
C LYS A 107 4.88 -7.94 8.27
N ILE A 108 3.83 -7.59 9.02
CA ILE A 108 3.57 -6.22 9.45
C ILE A 108 4.34 -6.00 10.76
N LYS A 109 5.11 -4.92 10.82
CA LYS A 109 5.87 -4.57 12.02
C LYS A 109 4.95 -3.78 12.95
N LEU A 110 4.67 -4.33 14.13
CA LEU A 110 3.80 -3.71 15.13
C LEU A 110 4.58 -3.36 16.39
N SER A 111 4.33 -2.18 16.94
CA SER A 111 4.75 -1.82 18.29
C SER A 111 3.83 -2.45 19.34
N LYS A 112 4.21 -2.37 20.62
CA LYS A 112 3.42 -2.96 21.73
C LYS A 112 2.01 -2.34 21.84
N ASP A 113 1.84 -1.10 21.39
CA ASP A 113 0.59 -0.35 21.48
C ASP A 113 -0.25 -0.43 20.21
N GLN A 114 0.15 -1.27 19.25
CA GLN A 114 -0.54 -1.48 17.97
C GLN A 114 -1.17 -2.86 17.89
N GLN A 115 -2.39 -2.92 17.37
CA GLN A 115 -3.06 -4.16 17.02
C GLN A 115 -3.61 -4.11 15.61
N VAL A 116 -3.46 -5.20 14.85
CA VAL A 116 -4.08 -5.34 13.53
C VAL A 116 -5.36 -6.15 13.65
N VAL A 117 -6.45 -5.57 13.16
CA VAL A 117 -7.75 -6.20 12.99
C VAL A 117 -7.95 -6.51 11.50
N THR A 118 -8.30 -7.75 11.22
CA THR A 118 -8.75 -8.16 9.87
C THR A 118 -10.22 -8.55 9.96
N SER A 119 -10.91 -8.58 8.81
CA SER A 119 -12.32 -8.99 8.70
C SER A 119 -12.64 -10.38 9.30
N LYS A 120 -11.63 -11.17 9.70
CA LYS A 120 -11.78 -12.52 10.26
C LYS A 120 -11.38 -12.66 11.73
N LYS A 121 -10.83 -11.65 12.41
CA LYS A 121 -10.48 -11.76 13.84
C LYS A 121 -10.18 -10.40 14.49
N ILE A 122 -10.84 -10.11 15.60
CA ILE A 122 -10.39 -9.13 16.60
C ILE A 122 -9.57 -9.92 17.62
N THR A 123 -8.29 -9.60 17.77
CA THR A 123 -7.36 -10.44 18.54
C THR A 123 -7.46 -10.25 20.05
N THR A 124 -8.21 -9.28 20.58
CA THR A 124 -8.42 -9.15 22.04
C THR A 124 -9.57 -8.21 22.38
N LYS A 125 -10.62 -8.71 23.04
CA LYS A 125 -11.74 -7.88 23.56
C LYS A 125 -11.30 -6.90 24.66
N GLU A 126 -10.18 -7.17 25.33
CA GLU A 126 -9.64 -6.32 26.41
C GLU A 126 -8.98 -5.03 25.91
N PHE A 127 -8.53 -4.97 24.66
CA PHE A 127 -7.79 -3.80 24.16
C PHE A 127 -8.68 -2.54 24.09
N LEU A 128 -10.00 -2.74 23.93
CA LEU A 128 -11.02 -1.73 23.64
C LEU A 128 -11.66 -1.09 24.88
N LYS A 129 -11.40 -1.59 26.09
CA LYS A 129 -11.96 -1.00 27.30
C LYS A 129 -11.08 0.18 27.75
N ASN A 130 -11.64 1.38 27.71
CA ASN A 130 -11.20 2.59 28.43
C ASN A 130 -10.07 3.44 27.83
N ALA A 131 -9.76 3.35 26.53
CA ALA A 131 -8.81 4.26 25.88
C ALA A 131 -9.44 4.94 24.65
N SER A 132 -9.08 6.20 24.40
CA SER A 132 -9.27 6.79 23.07
C SER A 132 -8.45 5.96 22.08
N VAL A 133 -9.10 5.31 21.13
CA VAL A 133 -8.44 4.43 20.17
C VAL A 133 -8.18 5.19 18.90
N TYR A 134 -6.92 5.26 18.50
CA TYR A 134 -6.55 5.75 17.19
C TYR A 134 -6.74 4.64 16.16
N LYS A 135 -7.51 4.90 15.12
CA LYS A 135 -7.80 3.93 14.07
C LYS A 135 -7.00 4.26 12.83
N ILE A 136 -6.49 3.22 12.18
CA ILE A 136 -5.80 3.31 10.89
C ILE A 136 -6.49 2.30 9.98
N TYR A 137 -7.04 2.75 8.87
CA TYR A 137 -7.67 1.93 7.85
C TYR A 137 -6.81 2.02 6.60
N LEU A 138 -6.42 0.88 6.03
CA LEU A 138 -5.55 0.82 4.87
C LEU A 138 -6.12 -0.12 3.82
N SER A 139 -5.94 0.23 2.54
CA SER A 139 -6.02 -0.74 1.46
C SER A 139 -4.74 -1.55 1.39
N LYS A 140 -4.76 -2.61 0.57
CA LYS A 140 -3.55 -3.16 0.03
C LYS A 140 -2.94 -2.17 -0.98
N PRO A 141 -1.62 -1.92 -0.94
CA PRO A 141 -0.94 -1.15 -1.96
C PRO A 141 -1.15 -1.75 -3.37
N LEU A 142 -1.39 -0.88 -4.34
CA LEU A 142 -1.45 -1.24 -5.75
C LEU A 142 -0.23 -0.65 -6.47
N MET A 143 0.54 -1.51 -7.12
CA MET A 143 1.78 -1.11 -7.81
C MET A 143 1.50 -0.73 -9.26
N SER A 144 2.18 0.31 -9.74
CA SER A 144 2.28 0.61 -11.18
C SER A 144 2.95 -0.53 -11.95
N GLN A 145 2.75 -0.58 -13.26
CA GLN A 145 3.38 -1.58 -14.13
C GLN A 145 4.92 -1.52 -14.07
N SER A 146 5.50 -0.31 -13.99
CA SER A 146 6.95 -0.14 -13.86
C SER A 146 7.48 -0.47 -12.46
N LYS A 147 6.59 -0.64 -11.47
CA LYS A 147 6.90 -0.84 -10.04
C LYS A 147 7.72 0.30 -9.41
N ASN A 148 7.76 1.47 -10.06
CA ASN A 148 8.41 2.67 -9.51
C ASN A 148 7.44 3.52 -8.67
N PHE A 149 6.14 3.30 -8.84
CA PHE A 149 5.09 3.99 -8.11
C PHE A 149 4.08 3.02 -7.52
N ALA A 150 3.48 3.40 -6.40
CA ALA A 150 2.41 2.67 -5.75
C ALA A 150 1.37 3.64 -5.21
N VAL A 151 0.15 3.17 -5.03
CA VAL A 151 -0.88 3.90 -4.28
C VAL A 151 -1.48 3.02 -3.21
N ILE A 152 -1.88 3.62 -2.10
CA ILE A 152 -2.58 2.98 -0.98
C ILE A 152 -3.66 3.94 -0.50
N SER A 153 -4.90 3.48 -0.37
CA SER A 153 -5.89 4.30 0.32
C SER A 153 -5.71 4.18 1.82
N TYR A 154 -5.96 5.28 2.49
CA TYR A 154 -5.91 5.34 3.94
C TYR A 154 -7.08 6.14 4.48
N SER A 155 -7.47 5.81 5.70
CA SER A 155 -8.15 6.73 6.60
C SER A 155 -7.58 6.53 8.00
N ARG A 156 -7.46 7.59 8.78
CA ARG A 156 -6.93 7.51 10.14
C ARG A 156 -7.51 8.60 11.03
N GLY A 157 -7.49 8.35 12.33
CA GLY A 157 -7.95 9.30 13.32
C GLY A 157 -8.74 8.64 14.45
N PHE A 158 -9.57 9.43 15.11
CA PHE A 158 -10.45 8.98 16.19
C PHE A 158 -11.88 8.82 15.66
N ASP A 159 -12.76 8.20 16.44
CA ASP A 159 -14.12 7.81 16.01
C ASP A 159 -14.95 8.94 15.38
N ASN A 160 -14.71 10.19 15.79
CA ASN A 160 -15.42 11.38 15.32
C ASN A 160 -14.49 12.38 14.61
N SER A 161 -13.30 11.95 14.20
CA SER A 161 -12.36 12.80 13.47
C SER A 161 -11.45 11.91 12.64
N LEU A 162 -11.82 11.69 11.38
CA LEU A 162 -11.05 10.88 10.45
C LEU A 162 -10.56 11.76 9.30
N GLU A 163 -9.29 11.64 8.97
CA GLU A 163 -8.78 12.10 7.69
C GLU A 163 -8.52 10.91 6.78
N GLY A 164 -8.61 11.11 5.47
CA GLY A 164 -8.37 10.04 4.51
C GLY A 164 -8.01 10.52 3.13
N GLY A 165 -7.80 9.55 2.24
CA GLY A 165 -7.47 9.77 0.84
C GLY A 165 -6.63 8.63 0.28
N ILE A 166 -5.84 8.93 -0.75
CA ILE A 166 -5.00 7.96 -1.46
C ILE A 166 -3.57 8.47 -1.48
N ALA A 167 -2.72 7.86 -0.67
CA ALA A 167 -1.30 8.20 -0.65
C ALA A 167 -0.59 7.62 -1.88
N ILE A 168 0.22 8.45 -2.55
CA ILE A 168 1.10 8.07 -3.65
C ILE A 168 2.50 7.84 -3.09
N TYR A 169 3.10 6.73 -3.48
CA TYR A 169 4.46 6.35 -3.12
C TYR A 169 5.34 6.25 -4.36
N ARG A 170 6.60 6.70 -4.25
CA ARG A 170 7.65 6.50 -5.24
C ARG A 170 8.77 5.64 -4.67
N LYS A 171 9.30 4.76 -5.51
CA LYS A 171 10.45 3.95 -5.18
C LYS A 171 11.74 4.71 -5.47
N SER A 172 12.52 4.96 -4.43
CA SER A 172 13.86 5.55 -4.50
C SER A 172 14.89 4.48 -4.14
N LYS A 173 15.56 3.91 -5.16
CA LYS A 173 16.49 2.76 -5.05
C LYS A 173 15.84 1.54 -4.40
N TYR A 174 15.85 1.49 -3.06
CA TYR A 174 15.35 0.38 -2.23
C TYR A 174 14.23 0.80 -1.27
N ASN A 175 13.93 2.09 -1.17
CA ASN A 175 12.97 2.64 -0.23
C ASN A 175 11.73 3.17 -0.94
N TRP A 176 10.60 3.16 -0.23
CA TRP A 176 9.34 3.75 -0.70
C TRP A 176 9.09 5.04 0.06
N GLU A 177 8.95 6.13 -0.68
CA GLU A 177 8.76 7.48 -0.14
C GLU A 177 7.36 7.96 -0.48
N ARG A 178 6.64 8.49 0.52
CA ARG A 178 5.32 9.10 0.33
C ARG A 178 5.51 10.43 -0.37
N LEU A 179 4.89 10.61 -1.54
CA LEU A 179 5.03 11.81 -2.37
C LEU A 179 3.90 12.80 -2.18
N ASN A 180 2.66 12.33 -2.32
CA ASN A 180 1.49 13.19 -2.39
C ASN A 180 0.21 12.44 -1.96
N VAL A 181 -0.91 13.15 -1.84
CA VAL A 181 -2.22 12.62 -1.48
C VAL A 181 -3.28 12.96 -2.54
N LEU A 182 -3.83 11.89 -3.10
CA LEU A 182 -5.13 11.66 -3.73
C LEU A 182 -6.35 12.00 -2.90
N ASP A 183 -7.32 12.75 -3.44
CA ASP A 183 -8.71 12.71 -2.95
C ASP A 183 -8.78 12.87 -1.42
N GLY A 184 -8.03 13.84 -0.91
CA GLY A 184 -7.87 14.07 0.52
C GLY A 184 -9.14 14.65 1.13
N TRP A 185 -9.55 14.12 2.29
CA TRP A 185 -10.73 14.58 3.02
C TRP A 185 -10.52 14.52 4.54
N ILE A 186 -11.35 15.28 5.26
CA ILE A 186 -11.42 15.32 6.73
C ILE A 186 -12.91 15.29 7.10
N GLU A 187 -13.30 14.34 7.94
CA GLU A 187 -14.65 14.17 8.52
C GLU A 187 -14.61 14.35 10.04
#